data_AF-A0A848TAS9-F1
#
_entry.id   AF-A0A848TAS9-F1
#
_cell.length_a   1.000
_cell.length_b   1.000
_cell.length_c   1.000
_cell.angle_alpha   90.00
_cell.angle_beta   90.00
_cell.angle_gamma   90.00
#
_symmetry.space_group_name_H-M   'P 1'
#
loop_
_entity.id
_entity.type
_entity.pdbx_description
1 polymer ?
#
loop_
_entity_poly.entity_id
_entity_poly.type
_entity_poly.pdbx_seq_one_letter_code
_entity_poly.pdbx_strand_id
1 'polypeptide(L)'
;SDADYEFVDEWNAEGLEFILGLVDNRDPFSLSNLRDTGVDVFDQTAMVAMQIVAPREATILGDARLTGETLALGGGVLEEVSVRATLNLSSMEIWMEGTSYVDRTTGTMFDGAYRMSIDGFDEELPGAPVEVLRDGDRGFMRNITLFDCGEPG
;
A
#
# COMPACT_ATOMS: atom_id res chain seq x y z
N SER A 1 1.85 13.87 15.76
CA SER A 1 1.34 14.23 14.43
C SER A 1 1.69 13.05 13.55
N ASP A 2 0.68 12.29 13.16
CA ASP A 2 0.88 11.20 12.21
C ASP A 2 1.50 11.80 10.95
N ALA A 3 2.67 11.29 10.56
CA ALA A 3 3.32 11.72 9.34
C ALA A 3 2.45 11.25 8.17
N ASP A 4 2.23 12.14 7.20
CA ASP A 4 1.67 11.77 5.91
C ASP A 4 2.64 10.75 5.28
N TYR A 5 2.23 9.49 5.17
CA TYR A 5 3.01 8.44 4.54
C TYR A 5 2.58 8.32 3.07
N GLU A 6 3.55 8.01 2.21
CA GLU A 6 3.33 7.84 0.77
C GLU A 6 3.43 6.33 0.48
N PHE A 7 2.33 5.74 0.02
CA PHE A 7 2.34 4.42 -0.61
C PHE A 7 3.22 4.52 -1.86
N VAL A 8 4.39 3.88 -1.84
CA VAL A 8 5.25 3.79 -3.01
C VAL A 8 4.87 2.52 -3.75
N ASP A 9 3.95 2.67 -4.70
CA ASP A 9 3.48 1.59 -5.55
C ASP A 9 4.26 1.63 -6.87
N GLU A 10 5.34 0.84 -6.99
CA GLU A 10 6.09 0.69 -8.24
C GLU A 10 5.75 -0.67 -8.88
N TRP A 11 4.77 -0.69 -9.80
CA TRP A 11 4.39 -1.88 -10.56
C TRP A 11 4.99 -1.89 -11.96
N ASN A 12 5.54 -3.05 -12.34
CA ASN A 12 6.05 -3.33 -13.68
C ASN A 12 4.88 -3.71 -14.62
N ALA A 13 4.68 -2.90 -15.66
CA ALA A 13 3.46 -2.85 -16.47
C ALA A 13 3.37 -3.92 -17.58
N GLU A 14 3.33 -5.21 -17.23
CA GLU A 14 3.13 -6.28 -18.20
C GLU A 14 2.10 -7.33 -17.75
N GLY A 15 0.82 -6.92 -17.65
CA GLY A 15 -0.32 -7.86 -17.55
C GLY A 15 -1.44 -7.34 -16.66
N LEU A 16 -2.63 -7.14 -17.25
CA LEU A 16 -3.89 -6.73 -16.63
C LEU A 16 -3.80 -5.54 -15.65
N GLU A 17 -4.03 -4.36 -16.21
CA GLU A 17 -3.99 -3.06 -15.54
C GLU A 17 -5.19 -2.80 -14.59
N PHE A 18 -5.19 -3.37 -13.40
CA PHE A 18 -6.01 -2.90 -12.28
C PHE A 18 -5.15 -2.09 -11.31
N ILE A 19 -4.91 -0.80 -11.63
CA ILE A 19 -4.37 0.13 -10.64
C ILE A 19 -5.54 0.59 -9.75
N LEU A 20 -5.56 0.13 -8.50
CA LEU A 20 -6.43 0.66 -7.45
C LEU A 20 -5.65 1.72 -6.67
N GLY A 21 -5.78 2.98 -7.07
CA GLY A 21 -5.13 4.10 -6.39
C GLY A 21 -6.08 4.80 -5.42
N LEU A 22 -5.66 5.02 -4.18
CA LEU A 22 -6.34 5.94 -3.26
C LEU A 22 -6.06 7.37 -3.71
N VAL A 23 -7.10 8.15 -3.96
CA VAL A 23 -7.01 9.51 -4.51
C VAL A 23 -6.87 10.55 -3.39
N ASP A 24 -7.26 10.23 -2.16
CA ASP A 24 -7.31 11.18 -1.05
C ASP A 24 -6.16 11.02 -0.04
N ASN A 25 -5.07 10.34 -0.42
CA ASN A 25 -3.84 10.13 0.37
C ASN A 25 -4.06 9.68 1.82
N ARG A 26 -5.21 9.04 2.11
CA ARG A 26 -5.51 8.50 3.43
C ARG A 26 -5.33 7.00 3.41
N ASP A 27 -4.22 6.57 4.00
CA ASP A 27 -3.93 5.15 4.20
C ASP A 27 -5.06 4.47 4.97
N PRO A 28 -5.53 3.30 4.52
CA PRO A 28 -6.68 2.66 5.11
C PRO A 28 -6.40 2.11 6.50
N PHE A 29 -5.14 1.82 6.84
CA PHE A 29 -4.78 1.27 8.14
C PHE A 29 -3.76 2.16 8.86
N SER A 30 -3.77 2.08 10.19
CA SER A 30 -2.87 2.82 11.07
C SER A 30 -1.60 2.00 11.37
N LEU A 31 -0.45 2.46 10.86
CA LEU A 31 0.85 1.86 11.21
C LEU A 31 1.17 1.96 12.71
N SER A 32 0.73 3.03 13.38
CA SER A 32 0.93 3.17 14.83
C SER A 32 0.13 2.10 15.59
N ASN A 33 -1.13 1.89 15.23
CA ASN A 33 -1.95 0.85 15.85
C ASN A 33 -1.42 -0.56 15.55
N LEU A 34 -0.99 -0.81 14.31
CA LEU A 34 -0.36 -2.07 13.90
C LEU A 34 0.92 -2.35 14.70
N ARG A 35 1.74 -1.32 14.98
CA ARG A 35 2.96 -1.44 15.80
C ARG A 35 2.66 -1.69 17.28
N ASP A 36 1.66 -1.01 17.82
CA ASP A 36 1.34 -1.04 19.25
C ASP A 36 0.60 -2.32 19.65
N THR A 37 -0.26 -2.82 18.77
CA THR A 37 -1.16 -3.94 19.10
C THR A 37 -0.91 -5.20 18.27
N GLY A 38 -0.16 -5.09 17.16
CA GLY A 38 0.04 -6.16 16.19
C GLY A 38 -1.11 -6.34 15.20
N VAL A 39 -2.20 -5.57 15.34
CA VAL A 39 -3.39 -5.63 14.48
C VAL A 39 -3.94 -4.23 14.25
N ASP A 40 -4.37 -3.94 13.03
CA ASP A 40 -5.20 -2.78 12.75
C ASP A 40 -6.50 -3.22 12.07
N VAL A 41 -7.62 -2.62 12.46
CA VAL A 41 -8.93 -2.88 11.85
C VAL A 41 -9.45 -1.55 11.34
N PHE A 42 -9.85 -1.53 10.09
CA PHE A 42 -10.22 -0.31 9.40
C PHE A 42 -11.58 -0.40 8.73
N ASP A 43 -12.27 0.75 8.80
CA ASP A 43 -13.54 1.03 8.14
C ASP A 43 -13.49 2.50 7.73
N GLN A 44 -13.20 2.75 6.45
CA GLN A 44 -13.06 4.09 5.93
C GLN A 44 -13.70 4.27 4.56
N THR A 45 -14.07 5.50 4.27
CA THR A 45 -14.49 5.91 2.93
C THR A 45 -13.34 6.62 2.25
N ALA A 46 -12.99 6.18 1.04
CA ALA A 46 -11.94 6.77 0.24
C ALA A 46 -12.36 6.88 -1.22
N MET A 47 -11.73 7.81 -1.93
CA MET A 47 -11.88 7.90 -3.38
C MET A 47 -10.87 6.94 -4.02
N VAL A 48 -11.37 5.99 -4.80
CA VAL A 48 -10.56 4.99 -5.47
C VAL A 48 -10.59 5.23 -6.97
N ALA A 49 -9.43 5.36 -7.59
CA ALA A 49 -9.29 5.39 -9.04
C ALA A 49 -9.02 3.97 -9.54
N MET A 50 -9.70 3.59 -10.63
CA MET A 50 -9.38 2.41 -11.43
C MET A 50 -9.04 2.92 -12.82
N GLN A 51 -7.99 2.43 -13.48
CA GLN A 51 -7.42 3.06 -14.68
C GLN A 51 -8.44 3.53 -15.75
N ILE A 52 -9.52 2.76 -15.98
CA ILE A 52 -10.52 3.03 -17.02
C ILE A 52 -11.83 3.61 -16.50
N VAL A 53 -11.92 3.90 -15.20
CA VAL A 53 -13.15 4.39 -14.54
C VAL A 53 -12.84 5.68 -13.78
N ALA A 54 -13.71 6.69 -13.92
CA ALA A 54 -13.62 7.89 -13.11
C ALA A 54 -13.55 7.52 -11.62
N PRO A 55 -12.77 8.25 -10.79
CA PRO A 55 -12.67 7.98 -9.38
C PRO A 55 -14.04 7.81 -8.73
N ARG A 56 -14.18 6.77 -7.92
CA ARG A 56 -15.42 6.47 -7.22
C ARG A 56 -15.17 6.42 -5.73
N GLU A 57 -16.15 6.87 -4.98
CA GLU A 57 -16.17 6.63 -3.55
C GLU A 57 -16.34 5.13 -3.31
N ALA A 58 -15.50 4.58 -2.44
CA ALA A 58 -15.59 3.21 -1.97
C ALA A 58 -15.53 3.20 -0.43
N THR A 59 -16.29 2.28 0.18
CA THR A 59 -16.09 1.93 1.59
C THR A 59 -15.11 0.77 1.66
N ILE A 60 -14.00 0.97 2.37
CA ILE A 60 -12.93 0.02 2.55
C ILE A 60 -13.05 -0.55 3.96
N LEU A 61 -13.28 -1.86 4.03
CA LEU A 61 -13.41 -2.62 5.28
C LEU A 61 -12.32 -3.66 5.34
N GLY A 62 -11.59 -3.77 6.44
CA GLY A 62 -10.54 -4.78 6.52
C GLY A 62 -9.74 -4.82 7.80
N ASP A 63 -8.70 -5.66 7.78
CA ASP A 63 -7.72 -5.77 8.84
C ASP A 63 -6.31 -6.01 8.30
N ALA A 64 -5.33 -5.49 9.04
CA ALA A 64 -3.91 -5.72 8.83
C ALA A 64 -3.33 -6.35 10.10
N ARG A 65 -2.45 -7.35 9.98
CA ARG A 65 -1.88 -8.08 11.12
C ARG A 65 -0.41 -8.41 10.91
N LEU A 66 0.42 -8.08 11.90
CA LEU A 66 1.80 -8.57 11.96
C LEU A 66 1.80 -10.10 12.07
N THR A 67 2.48 -10.78 11.16
CA THR A 67 2.57 -12.25 11.16
C THR A 67 3.64 -12.74 12.14
N GLY A 68 4.60 -11.88 12.49
CA GLY A 68 5.80 -12.23 13.24
C GLY A 68 6.95 -12.74 12.36
N GLU A 69 6.71 -12.89 11.06
CA GLU A 69 7.75 -13.21 10.09
C GLU A 69 8.44 -11.94 9.59
N THR A 70 9.66 -12.11 9.07
CA THR A 70 10.48 -10.99 8.60
C THR A 70 11.21 -11.32 7.31
N LEU A 71 11.37 -10.32 6.45
CA LEU A 71 12.14 -10.39 5.22
C LEU A 71 13.39 -9.50 5.32
N ALA A 72 14.58 -10.08 5.18
CA ALA A 72 15.82 -9.30 5.14
C ALA A 72 16.08 -8.80 3.71
N LEU A 73 16.10 -7.48 3.50
CA LEU A 73 16.22 -6.87 2.18
C LEU A 73 17.01 -5.55 2.21
N GLY A 74 17.96 -5.39 1.29
CA GLY A 74 18.75 -4.15 1.15
C GLY A 74 19.50 -3.72 2.41
N GLY A 75 19.88 -4.67 3.28
CA GLY A 75 20.53 -4.37 4.58
C GLY A 75 19.58 -3.97 5.70
N GLY A 76 18.26 -3.97 5.46
CA GLY A 76 17.22 -3.78 6.46
C GLY A 76 16.42 -5.07 6.72
N VAL A 77 15.51 -4.99 7.69
CA VAL A 77 14.54 -6.04 7.99
C VAL A 77 13.15 -5.46 7.85
N LEU A 78 12.35 -6.06 6.97
CA LEU A 78 10.95 -5.77 6.81
C LEU A 78 10.14 -6.76 7.64
N GLU A 79 9.10 -6.28 8.31
CA GLU A 79 8.14 -7.14 9.00
C GLU A 79 7.00 -7.49 8.07
N GLU A 80 6.58 -8.74 8.09
CA GLU A 80 5.48 -9.20 7.27
C GLU A 80 4.13 -8.90 7.91
N VAL A 81 3.22 -8.38 7.10
CA VAL A 81 1.86 -8.00 7.44
C VAL A 81 0.89 -8.77 6.56
N SER A 82 -0.02 -9.52 7.15
CA SER A 82 -1.17 -10.07 6.44
C SER A 82 -2.25 -9.00 6.35
N VAL A 83 -2.77 -8.75 5.14
CA VAL A 83 -3.80 -7.75 4.88
C VAL A 83 -5.01 -8.42 4.26
N ARG A 84 -6.20 -8.06 4.74
CA ARG A 84 -7.49 -8.43 4.16
C ARG A 84 -8.35 -7.20 4.03
N ALA A 85 -8.96 -7.01 2.87
CA ALA A 85 -9.80 -5.85 2.62
C ALA A 85 -10.97 -6.20 1.69
N THR A 86 -12.05 -5.45 1.85
CA THR A 86 -13.20 -5.41 0.94
C THR A 86 -13.44 -3.97 0.56
N LEU A 87 -13.41 -3.68 -0.75
CA LEU A 87 -13.74 -2.38 -1.30
C LEU A 87 -15.15 -2.47 -1.86
N ASN A 88 -16.06 -1.79 -1.17
CA ASN A 88 -17.45 -1.68 -1.56
C ASN A 88 -17.64 -0.44 -2.42
N LEU A 89 -17.72 -0.63 -3.73
CA LEU A 89 -18.19 0.38 -4.66
C LEU A 89 -19.71 0.25 -4.82
N SER A 90 -20.38 1.34 -5.18
CA SER A 90 -21.84 1.36 -5.39
C SER A 90 -22.39 0.31 -6.36
N SER A 91 -21.55 -0.28 -7.21
CA SER A 91 -21.93 -1.25 -8.23
C SER A 91 -21.09 -2.53 -8.23
N MET A 92 -20.11 -2.67 -7.33
CA MET A 92 -19.11 -3.72 -7.39
C MET A 92 -18.47 -3.91 -6.02
N GLU A 93 -18.22 -5.15 -5.64
CA GLU A 93 -17.44 -5.49 -4.46
C GLU A 93 -16.11 -6.09 -4.93
N ILE A 94 -15.00 -5.56 -4.40
CA ILE A 94 -13.68 -6.12 -4.62
C ILE A 94 -13.20 -6.68 -3.29
N TRP A 95 -12.87 -7.97 -3.26
CA TRP A 95 -12.22 -8.59 -2.11
C TRP A 95 -10.72 -8.75 -2.38
N MET A 96 -9.90 -8.52 -1.36
CA MET A 96 -8.45 -8.65 -1.45
C MET A 96 -7.91 -9.34 -0.19
N GLU A 97 -6.95 -10.24 -0.37
CA GLU A 97 -6.14 -10.82 0.70
C GLU A 97 -4.70 -10.96 0.22
N GLY A 98 -3.74 -10.53 1.03
CA GLY A 98 -2.35 -10.61 0.65
C GLY A 98 -1.38 -10.37 1.78
N THR A 99 -0.13 -10.25 1.36
CA THR A 99 1.00 -9.96 2.21
C THR A 99 1.57 -8.60 1.81
N SER A 100 1.86 -7.79 2.80
CA SER A 100 2.65 -6.56 2.65
C SER A 100 3.80 -6.57 3.65
N TYR A 101 4.74 -5.65 3.48
CA TYR A 101 5.97 -5.58 4.25
C TYR A 101 6.19 -4.17 4.79
N VAL A 102 6.51 -4.04 6.08
CA VAL A 102 6.75 -2.74 6.71
C VAL A 102 8.23 -2.60 7.10
N ASP A 103 8.89 -1.55 6.62
CA ASP A 103 10.17 -1.09 7.18
C ASP A 103 9.88 -0.18 8.37
N ARG A 104 10.13 -0.67 9.60
CA ARG A 104 9.94 0.14 10.81
C ARG A 104 10.78 1.40 10.83
N THR A 105 11.96 1.36 10.22
CA THR A 105 12.97 2.41 10.26
C THR A 105 12.49 3.63 9.48
N THR A 106 11.93 3.41 8.29
CA THR A 106 11.45 4.48 7.42
C THR A 106 9.95 4.74 7.58
N GLY A 107 9.20 3.79 8.15
CA GLY A 107 7.74 3.86 8.17
C GLY A 107 7.11 3.56 6.81
N THR A 108 7.87 2.96 5.89
CA THR A 108 7.41 2.64 4.54
C THR A 108 6.76 1.26 4.52
N MET A 109 5.64 1.15 3.81
CA MET A 109 5.00 -0.12 3.47
C MET A 109 5.31 -0.46 2.01
N PHE A 110 5.55 -1.73 1.75
CA PHE A 110 5.78 -2.29 0.43
C PHE A 110 4.78 -3.41 0.19
N ASP A 111 4.19 -3.44 -1.00
CA ASP A 111 3.27 -4.50 -1.36
C ASP A 111 4.00 -5.80 -1.70
N GLY A 112 3.40 -6.90 -1.26
CA GLY A 112 3.80 -8.25 -1.60
C GLY A 112 2.76 -8.90 -2.50
N ALA A 113 2.64 -10.21 -2.39
CA ALA A 113 1.69 -10.96 -3.19
C ALA A 113 0.27 -10.77 -2.63
N TYR A 114 -0.70 -10.62 -3.52
CA TYR A 114 -2.10 -10.58 -3.12
C TYR A 114 -2.99 -11.35 -4.10
N ARG A 115 -4.12 -11.80 -3.57
CA ARG A 115 -5.24 -12.34 -4.33
C ARG A 115 -6.35 -11.31 -4.30
N MET A 116 -6.93 -11.06 -5.45
CA MET A 116 -8.07 -10.18 -5.64
C MET A 116 -9.24 -10.98 -6.22
N SER A 117 -10.46 -10.65 -5.81
CA SER A 117 -11.70 -11.19 -6.38
C SER A 117 -12.66 -10.06 -6.72
N ILE A 118 -13.16 -10.04 -7.95
CA ILE A 118 -14.10 -9.05 -8.47
C ILE A 118 -15.25 -9.79 -9.16
N ASP A 119 -16.46 -9.71 -8.63
CA ASP A 119 -17.67 -10.31 -9.24
C ASP A 119 -17.48 -11.80 -9.66
N GLY A 120 -16.70 -12.56 -8.90
CA GLY A 120 -16.39 -13.98 -9.16
C GLY A 120 -15.23 -14.23 -10.14
N PHE A 121 -14.55 -13.18 -10.60
CA PHE A 121 -13.24 -13.26 -11.25
C PHE A 121 -12.14 -13.17 -10.19
N ASP A 122 -11.32 -14.22 -10.11
CA ASP A 122 -10.17 -14.27 -9.20
C ASP A 122 -8.88 -14.01 -9.96
N GLU A 123 -8.03 -13.17 -9.39
CA GLU A 123 -6.69 -12.87 -9.89
C GLU A 123 -5.67 -13.00 -8.75
N GLU A 124 -4.54 -13.62 -9.04
CA GLU A 124 -3.39 -13.68 -8.13
C GLU A 124 -2.28 -12.80 -8.71
N LEU A 125 -1.87 -11.80 -7.94
CA LEU A 125 -0.85 -10.85 -8.30
C LEU A 125 0.39 -11.21 -7.48
N PRO A 126 1.38 -11.88 -8.11
CA PRO A 126 2.60 -12.23 -7.43
C PRO A 126 3.40 -10.96 -7.15
N GLY A 127 3.97 -10.87 -5.97
CA GLY A 127 4.75 -9.72 -5.57
C GLY A 127 5.61 -10.05 -4.36
N ALA A 128 6.83 -9.54 -4.35
CA ALA A 128 7.65 -9.46 -3.16
C ALA A 128 8.65 -8.32 -3.38
N PRO A 129 8.94 -7.51 -2.35
CA PRO A 129 10.01 -6.53 -2.44
C PRO A 129 11.33 -7.22 -2.80
N VAL A 130 11.96 -6.79 -3.90
CA VAL A 130 13.19 -7.41 -4.44
C VAL A 130 14.46 -6.65 -4.08
N GLU A 131 14.35 -5.34 -3.86
CA GLU A 131 15.44 -4.47 -3.41
C GLU A 131 14.84 -3.20 -2.78
N VAL A 132 15.52 -2.65 -1.76
CA VAL A 132 15.20 -1.32 -1.21
C VAL A 132 16.46 -0.49 -1.34
N LEU A 133 16.44 0.45 -2.28
CA LEU A 133 17.52 1.42 -2.47
C LEU A 133 17.35 2.57 -1.49
N ARG A 134 18.42 2.92 -0.78
CA ARG A 134 18.47 4.00 0.20
C ARG A 134 19.39 5.12 -0.25
N ASP A 135 19.30 6.27 0.41
CA ASP A 135 20.20 7.38 0.14
C ASP A 135 21.67 6.97 0.34
N GLY A 136 22.48 7.19 -0.68
CA GLY A 136 23.86 6.70 -0.76
C GLY A 136 24.06 5.38 -1.53
N ASP A 137 23.01 4.63 -1.84
CA ASP A 137 23.14 3.41 -2.65
C ASP A 137 23.41 3.73 -4.12
N ARG A 138 24.21 2.88 -4.77
CA ARG A 138 24.57 3.04 -6.18
C ARG A 138 23.35 2.75 -7.04
N GLY A 139 22.77 3.80 -7.62
CA GLY A 139 21.53 3.70 -8.43
C GLY A 139 20.35 4.43 -7.78
N PHE A 140 20.48 4.87 -6.53
CA PHE A 140 19.50 5.74 -5.89
C PHE A 140 19.44 7.10 -6.59
N MET A 141 18.38 7.33 -7.36
CA MET A 141 18.09 8.65 -7.90
C MET A 141 17.47 9.48 -6.79
N ARG A 142 18.23 10.44 -6.26
CA ARG A 142 17.76 11.38 -5.24
C ARG A 142 16.45 12.04 -5.73
N ASN A 143 15.41 11.99 -4.90
CA ASN A 143 14.17 12.73 -5.14
C ASN A 143 14.50 14.21 -5.38
N ILE A 144 14.27 14.67 -6.62
CA ILE A 144 14.35 16.08 -6.97
C ILE A 144 12.99 16.65 -6.57
N THR A 145 12.95 17.48 -5.54
CA THR A 145 11.75 18.24 -5.17
C THR A 145 11.35 19.11 -6.37
N LEU A 146 10.26 18.75 -7.06
CA LEU A 146 9.79 19.49 -8.25
C LEU A 146 9.04 20.77 -7.87
N PHE A 147 8.49 20.83 -6.66
CA PHE A 147 7.84 22.02 -6.11
C PHE A 147 8.26 22.21 -4.66
N ASP A 148 9.12 23.20 -4.43
CA ASP A 148 9.27 23.80 -3.12
C ASP A 148 7.96 24.56 -2.87
N CYS A 149 7.14 24.11 -1.92
CA CYS A 149 6.02 24.92 -1.43
C CYS A 149 6.63 26.06 -0.60
N GLY A 150 7.25 27.00 -1.31
CA GLY A 150 7.85 28.19 -0.72
C GLY A 150 6.77 28.96 0.03
N GLU A 151 7.08 29.30 1.27
CA GLU A 151 6.30 30.28 2.03
C GLU A 151 6.16 31.57 1.20
N PRO A 152 4.97 32.20 1.18
CA PRO A 152 4.81 33.49 0.53
C PRO A 152 5.59 34.54 1.33
N GLY A 153 6.63 35.10 0.70
CA GLY A 153 7.26 36.35 1.16
C GLY A 153 6.34 37.56 1.01
#